data_AF-A0A917J1V9-F1
#
_entry.id   AF-A0A917J1V9-F1
#
_cell.length_a   1.000
_cell.length_b   1.000
_cell.length_c   1.000
_cell.angle_alpha   90.00
_cell.angle_beta   90.00
_cell.angle_gamma   90.00
#
_symmetry.space_group_name_H-M   'P 1'
#
loop_
_entity.id
_entity.type
_entity.pdbx_description
1 polymer ?
#
loop_
_entity_poly.entity_id
_entity_poly.type
_entity_poly.pdbx_seq_one_letter_code
_entity_poly.pdbx_strand_id
1 'polypeptide(L)'
;MAQQPDKKAANKTEAIRIAYITRQLNLTPQEAQQFWPVYNAYMNELRKVKKSQDEIDDEILFEETILQVRKKYRPEFKKILVDQERVNKTFTVERSFRELLRKELDNRKKARKEANRYQ
;
A
#
# COMPACT_ATOMS: atom_id res chain seq x y z
N MET A 1 21.11 6.52 -27.43
CA MET A 1 19.71 6.22 -27.04
C MET A 1 19.59 6.35 -25.52
N ALA A 2 18.91 7.39 -25.05
CA ALA A 2 18.74 7.63 -23.62
C ALA A 2 17.93 6.48 -23.00
N GLN A 3 18.57 5.74 -22.09
CA GLN A 3 17.95 4.70 -21.28
C GLN A 3 16.82 5.34 -20.48
N GLN A 4 15.58 4.85 -20.63
CA GLN A 4 14.49 5.14 -19.70
C GLN A 4 14.59 4.14 -18.54
N PRO A 5 15.21 4.46 -17.38
CA PRO A 5 15.50 3.45 -16.36
C PRO A 5 14.33 3.20 -15.42
N ASP A 6 13.22 3.94 -15.51
CA ASP A 6 12.33 4.11 -14.35
C ASP A 6 10.97 3.38 -14.45
N LYS A 7 10.39 3.25 -15.65
CA LYS A 7 9.03 2.67 -15.79
C LYS A 7 8.95 1.18 -15.49
N LYS A 8 9.99 0.40 -15.80
CA LYS A 8 9.98 -1.06 -15.55
C LYS A 8 10.11 -1.42 -14.07
N ALA A 9 10.80 -0.60 -13.28
CA ALA A 9 10.97 -0.82 -11.84
C ALA A 9 9.71 -0.43 -11.05
N ALA A 10 9.05 0.67 -11.44
CA ALA A 10 7.75 1.07 -10.90
C ALA A 10 6.69 -0.03 -11.13
N ASN A 11 6.55 -0.50 -12.37
CA ASN A 11 5.58 -1.55 -12.73
C ASN A 11 5.81 -2.88 -11.98
N LYS A 12 7.07 -3.26 -11.72
CA LYS A 12 7.37 -4.49 -10.95
C LYS A 12 6.90 -4.37 -9.50
N THR A 13 7.11 -3.21 -8.88
CA THR A 13 6.71 -2.97 -7.48
C THR A 13 5.19 -2.98 -7.34
N GLU A 14 4.48 -2.40 -8.31
CA GLU A 14 3.01 -2.42 -8.36
C GLU A 14 2.45 -3.84 -8.56
N ALA A 15 3.05 -4.65 -9.45
CA ALA A 15 2.64 -6.04 -9.64
C ALA A 15 2.82 -6.88 -8.37
N ILE A 16 3.95 -6.72 -7.66
CA ILE A 16 4.20 -7.41 -6.39
C ILE A 16 3.20 -6.95 -5.34
N ARG A 17 2.90 -5.65 -5.27
CA ARG A 17 1.89 -5.09 -4.36
C ARG A 17 0.52 -5.70 -4.61
N ILE A 18 0.09 -5.74 -5.87
CA ILE A 18 -1.18 -6.33 -6.29
C ILE A 18 -1.25 -7.79 -5.84
N ALA A 19 -0.24 -8.59 -6.20
CA ALA A 19 -0.17 -10.00 -5.84
C ALA A 19 -0.16 -10.21 -4.32
N TYR A 20 0.57 -9.38 -3.57
CA TYR A 20 0.64 -9.47 -2.11
C TYR A 20 -0.72 -9.18 -1.47
N ILE A 21 -1.38 -8.10 -1.87
CA ILE A 21 -2.69 -7.71 -1.32
C ILE A 21 -3.75 -8.75 -1.69
N THR A 22 -3.79 -9.21 -2.94
CA THR A 22 -4.70 -10.28 -3.39
C THR A 22 -4.53 -11.54 -2.56
N ARG A 23 -3.29 -11.94 -2.25
CA ARG A 23 -3.02 -13.11 -1.40
C ARG A 23 -3.40 -12.88 0.07
N GLN A 24 -3.04 -11.74 0.65
CA GLN A 24 -3.33 -11.43 2.06
C GLN A 24 -4.83 -11.30 2.34
N LEU A 25 -5.57 -10.79 1.36
CA LEU A 25 -7.01 -10.65 1.43
C LEU A 25 -7.74 -11.84 0.80
N ASN A 26 -7.05 -12.86 0.28
CA ASN A 26 -7.66 -13.96 -0.49
C ASN A 26 -8.71 -13.47 -1.50
N LEU A 27 -8.39 -12.45 -2.30
CA LEU A 27 -9.32 -11.89 -3.28
C LEU A 27 -9.53 -12.89 -4.42
N THR A 28 -10.79 -13.21 -4.70
CA THR A 28 -11.14 -13.87 -5.96
C THR A 28 -10.94 -12.92 -7.14
N PRO A 29 -10.82 -13.42 -8.38
CA PRO A 29 -10.67 -12.57 -9.56
C PRO A 29 -11.80 -11.53 -9.71
N GLN A 30 -13.03 -11.92 -9.35
CA GLN A 30 -14.22 -11.06 -9.43
C GLN A 30 -14.22 -9.98 -8.33
N GLU A 31 -13.84 -10.32 -7.11
CA GLU A 31 -13.68 -9.35 -6.03
C GLU A 31 -12.52 -8.39 -6.33
N ALA A 32 -11.40 -8.90 -6.84
CA ALA A 32 -10.24 -8.09 -7.17
C ALA A 32 -10.58 -7.00 -8.20
N GLN A 33 -11.34 -7.32 -9.24
CA GLN A 33 -11.79 -6.36 -10.25
C GLN A 33 -12.58 -5.18 -9.65
N GLN A 34 -13.41 -5.45 -8.63
CA GLN A 34 -14.18 -4.42 -7.94
C GLN A 34 -13.39 -3.73 -6.82
N PHE A 35 -12.44 -4.45 -6.21
CA PHE A 35 -11.62 -3.97 -5.10
C PHE A 35 -10.61 -2.91 -5.54
N TRP A 36 -9.89 -3.15 -6.64
CA TRP A 36 -8.83 -2.26 -7.11
C TRP A 36 -9.29 -0.81 -7.35
N PRO A 37 -10.41 -0.51 -8.03
CA PRO A 37 -10.85 0.88 -8.20
C PRO A 37 -11.15 1.58 -6.87
N VAL A 38 -11.82 0.89 -5.94
CA VAL A 38 -12.11 1.43 -4.59
C VAL A 38 -10.82 1.66 -3.79
N TYR A 39 -9.90 0.69 -3.83
CA TYR A 39 -8.62 0.78 -3.16
C TYR A 39 -7.74 1.91 -3.71
N ASN A 40 -7.74 2.10 -5.03
CA ASN A 40 -7.03 3.21 -5.68
C ASN A 40 -7.60 4.57 -5.27
N ALA A 41 -8.94 4.70 -5.21
CA ALA A 41 -9.60 5.92 -4.73
C ALA A 41 -9.24 6.22 -3.26
N TYR A 42 -9.33 5.21 -2.39
CA TYR A 42 -8.91 5.29 -0.99
C TYR A 42 -7.45 5.74 -0.85
N MET A 43 -6.54 5.12 -1.61
CA MET A 43 -5.11 5.48 -1.58
C MET A 43 -4.85 6.90 -2.09
N ASN A 44 -5.59 7.34 -3.11
CA ASN A 44 -5.49 8.69 -3.62
C ASN A 44 -5.97 9.72 -2.59
N GLU A 45 -7.09 9.48 -1.90
CA GLU A 45 -7.55 10.35 -0.81
C GLU A 45 -6.55 10.39 0.34
N LEU A 46 -6.06 9.24 0.81
CA LEU A 46 -5.02 9.22 1.85
C LEU A 46 -3.76 9.99 1.43
N ARG A 47 -3.37 9.90 0.16
CA ARG A 47 -2.20 10.63 -0.36
C ARG A 47 -2.45 12.13 -0.38
N LYS A 48 -3.67 12.58 -0.68
CA LYS A 48 -4.05 14.00 -0.58
C LYS A 48 -3.97 14.48 0.86
N VAL A 49 -4.57 13.75 1.80
CA VAL A 49 -4.51 14.09 3.23
C VAL A 49 -3.05 14.19 3.71
N LYS A 50 -2.22 13.21 3.35
CA LYS A 50 -0.78 13.23 3.67
C LYS A 50 0.02 14.36 3.02
N LYS A 51 -0.40 14.85 1.85
CA LYS A 51 0.26 16.00 1.21
C LYS A 51 -0.11 17.31 1.88
N SER A 52 -1.33 17.40 2.42
CA SER A 52 -1.76 18.53 3.24
C SER A 52 -1.31 18.39 4.70
N GLN A 53 -0.45 17.43 5.03
CA GLN A 53 0.09 17.28 6.39
C GLN A 53 0.88 18.54 6.79
N ASP A 54 1.65 19.13 5.88
CA ASP A 54 2.36 20.39 6.14
C ASP A 54 1.42 21.59 6.33
N GLU A 55 0.16 21.49 5.88
CA GLU A 55 -0.88 22.52 6.06
C GLU A 55 -1.71 22.30 7.33
N ILE A 56 -1.75 21.05 7.83
CA ILE A 56 -2.47 20.64 9.04
C ILE A 56 -1.43 20.53 10.17
N ASP A 57 -1.15 21.66 10.82
CA ASP A 57 -0.20 21.74 11.95
C ASP A 57 -0.70 20.95 13.18
N ASP A 58 -2.00 20.65 13.24
CA ASP A 58 -2.63 19.91 14.32
C ASP A 58 -2.66 18.39 14.04
N GLU A 59 -1.87 17.62 14.81
CA GLU A 59 -1.75 16.17 14.67
C GLU A 59 -3.10 15.44 14.88
N ILE A 60 -3.95 15.94 15.78
CA ILE A 60 -5.26 15.34 16.08
C ILE A 60 -6.19 15.49 14.88
N LEU A 61 -6.26 16.67 14.26
CA LEU A 61 -7.04 16.92 13.05
C LEU A 61 -6.56 16.10 11.86
N PHE A 62 -5.24 15.90 11.75
CA PHE A 62 -4.68 15.02 10.73
C PHE A 62 -5.13 13.57 10.91
N GLU A 63 -5.01 13.03 12.13
CA GLU A 63 -5.48 11.68 12.45
C GLU A 63 -6.98 11.51 12.24
N GLU A 64 -7.78 12.52 12.63
CA GLU A 64 -9.22 12.55 12.38
C GLU A 64 -9.53 12.45 10.89
N THR A 65 -8.87 13.26 10.06
CA THR A 65 -9.09 13.27 8.61
C THR A 65 -8.76 11.90 8.00
N ILE A 66 -7.67 11.27 8.43
CA ILE A 66 -7.32 9.91 8.01
C ILE A 66 -8.40 8.91 8.44
N LEU A 67 -8.93 9.04 9.66
CA LEU A 67 -9.99 8.18 10.18
C LEU A 67 -11.31 8.37 9.42
N GLN A 68 -11.67 9.59 9.05
CA GLN A 68 -12.83 9.92 8.21
C GLN A 68 -12.74 9.21 6.86
N VAL A 69 -11.58 9.29 6.19
CA VAL A 69 -11.34 8.56 4.94
C VAL A 69 -11.51 7.05 5.17
N ARG A 70 -10.91 6.48 6.23
CA ARG A 70 -11.08 5.05 6.53
C ARG A 70 -12.54 4.65 6.74
N LYS A 71 -13.30 5.45 7.50
CA LYS A 71 -14.73 5.23 7.77
C LYS A 71 -15.56 5.28 6.48
N LYS A 72 -15.27 6.24 5.59
CA LYS A 72 -15.95 6.41 4.29
C LYS A 72 -15.82 5.18 3.40
N TYR A 73 -14.62 4.60 3.31
CA TYR A 73 -14.35 3.46 2.41
C TYR A 73 -14.62 2.09 3.05
N ARG A 74 -14.73 2.00 4.38
CA ARG A 74 -15.09 0.76 5.10
C ARG A 74 -16.35 0.06 4.56
N PRO A 75 -17.50 0.75 4.34
CA PRO A 75 -18.68 0.09 3.78
C PRO A 75 -18.46 -0.41 2.35
N GLU A 76 -17.65 0.28 1.54
CA GLU A 76 -17.33 -0.18 0.18
C GLU A 76 -16.49 -1.45 0.21
N PHE A 77 -15.46 -1.51 1.04
CA PHE A 77 -14.69 -2.75 1.24
C PHE A 77 -15.55 -3.87 1.81
N LYS A 78 -16.50 -3.56 2.70
CA LYS A 78 -17.43 -4.54 3.26
C LYS A 78 -18.37 -5.13 2.20
N LYS A 79 -18.83 -4.33 1.24
CA LYS A 79 -19.65 -4.83 0.12
C LYS A 79 -18.90 -5.84 -0.75
N ILE A 80 -17.58 -5.69 -0.88
CA ILE A 80 -16.75 -6.53 -1.75
C ILE A 80 -16.28 -7.78 -1.01
N LEU A 81 -15.73 -7.62 0.20
CA LEU A 81 -15.04 -8.70 0.92
C LEU A 81 -15.96 -9.50 1.85
N VAL A 82 -17.12 -8.92 2.21
CA VAL A 82 -18.17 -9.42 3.12
C VAL A 82 -17.69 -9.67 4.56
N ASP A 83 -16.55 -10.33 4.70
CA ASP A 83 -15.86 -10.66 5.93
C ASP A 83 -15.18 -9.45 6.58
N GLN A 84 -15.45 -9.27 7.88
CA GLN A 84 -14.97 -8.13 8.64
C GLN A 84 -13.45 -8.20 8.91
N GLU A 85 -12.87 -9.38 9.00
CA GLU A 85 -11.44 -9.55 9.21
C GLU A 85 -10.66 -9.13 7.94
N ARG A 86 -11.12 -9.55 6.77
CA ARG A 86 -10.60 -9.13 5.46
C ARG A 86 -10.71 -7.61 5.29
N VAL A 87 -11.86 -7.03 5.65
CA VAL A 87 -12.04 -5.56 5.62
C VAL A 87 -11.04 -4.85 6.53
N ASN A 88 -10.80 -5.33 7.74
CA ASN A 88 -9.82 -4.72 8.62
C ASN A 88 -8.39 -4.86 8.06
N LYS A 89 -8.09 -6.01 7.44
CA LYS A 89 -6.81 -6.25 6.76
C LYS A 89 -6.57 -5.29 5.59
N THR A 90 -7.59 -4.77 4.89
CA THR A 90 -7.36 -3.81 3.78
C THR A 90 -6.67 -2.54 4.25
N PHE A 91 -6.95 -2.11 5.48
CA PHE A 91 -6.38 -0.91 6.08
C PHE A 91 -4.97 -1.13 6.64
N THR A 92 -4.59 -2.38 6.92
CA THR A 92 -3.26 -2.73 7.47
C THR A 92 -2.31 -3.32 6.43
N VAL A 93 -2.83 -4.01 5.41
CA VAL A 93 -2.05 -4.75 4.39
C VAL A 93 -1.07 -3.85 3.66
N GLU A 94 -1.44 -2.59 3.43
CA GLU A 94 -0.55 -1.60 2.82
C GLU A 94 0.66 -1.28 3.72
N ARG A 95 0.42 -1.11 5.02
CA ARG A 95 1.49 -0.85 5.99
C ARG A 95 2.42 -2.06 6.05
N SER A 96 1.85 -3.27 6.13
CA SER A 96 2.60 -4.52 6.13
C SER A 96 3.41 -4.71 4.85
N PHE A 97 2.86 -4.39 3.69
CA PHE A 97 3.58 -4.46 2.41
C PHE A 97 4.77 -3.49 2.37
N ARG A 98 4.56 -2.23 2.79
CA ARG A 98 5.64 -1.24 2.85
C ARG A 98 6.74 -1.62 3.84
N GLU A 99 6.36 -2.22 4.97
CA GLU A 99 7.31 -2.71 5.97
C GLU A 99 8.13 -3.89 5.43
N LEU A 100 7.46 -4.85 4.78
CA LEU A 100 8.10 -5.98 4.12
C LEU A 100 9.08 -5.51 3.03
N LEU A 101 8.69 -4.55 2.19
CA LEU A 101 9.57 -3.97 1.18
C LEU A 101 10.79 -3.28 1.81
N ARG A 102 10.60 -2.49 2.88
CA ARG A 102 11.73 -1.86 3.58
C ARG A 102 12.71 -2.89 4.13
N LYS A 103 12.19 -3.94 4.78
CA LYS A 103 13.00 -5.01 5.35
C LYS A 103 13.78 -5.77 4.27
N GLU A 104 13.13 -6.11 3.16
CA GLU A 104 13.77 -6.74 2.00
C GLU A 104 14.90 -5.88 1.41
N LEU A 105 14.65 -4.57 1.24
CA LEU A 105 15.65 -3.63 0.70
C LEU A 105 16.85 -3.45 1.64
N ASP A 106 16.61 -3.36 2.95
CA ASP A 106 17.66 -3.31 3.97
C ASP A 106 18.51 -4.59 3.96
N ASN A 107 17.87 -5.76 3.90
CA ASN A 107 18.55 -7.04 3.88
C ASN A 107 19.43 -7.20 2.63
N ARG A 108 18.93 -6.77 1.46
CA ARG A 108 19.72 -6.73 0.21
C ARG A 108 20.93 -5.80 0.29
N LYS A 109 20.79 -4.64 0.96
CA LYS A 109 21.92 -3.72 1.18
C LYS A 109 22.97 -4.34 2.10
N LYS A 110 22.55 -4.98 3.19
CA LYS A 110 23.45 -5.70 4.12
C LYS A 110 24.20 -6.83 3.43
N ALA A 111 23.49 -7.70 2.71
CA ALA A 111 24.10 -8.81 1.96
C ALA A 111 25.13 -8.35 0.92
N ARG A 112 24.86 -7.24 0.20
CA ARG A 112 25.83 -6.64 -0.74
C ARG A 112 27.07 -6.11 -0.03
N LYS A 113 26.90 -5.43 1.11
CA LYS A 113 28.01 -4.88 1.90
C LYS A 113 28.88 -6.00 2.48
N GLU A 114 28.28 -7.10 2.90
CA GLU A 114 28.97 -8.27 3.43
C GLU A 114 29.73 -9.04 2.34
N ALA A 115 29.12 -9.29 1.19
CA ALA A 115 29.80 -9.92 0.04
C ALA A 115 31.00 -9.11 -0.45
N ASN A 116 30.91 -7.78 -0.44
CA ASN A 116 31.98 -6.87 -0.84
C ASN A 116 33.04 -6.65 0.26
N ARG A 117 32.88 -7.27 1.44
CA ARG A 117 33.85 -7.23 2.55
C ARG A 117 34.81 -8.43 2.53
N TYR A 118 34.45 -9.48 1.78
CA TYR A 118 35.23 -10.70 1.59
C TYR A 118 35.88 -10.80 0.20
N GLN A 119 35.81 -9.72 -0.60
CA GLN A 119 36.56 -9.51 -1.83
C GLN A 119 37.68 -8.49 -1.57
#